data_AF-A0A223DMZ9-F1
#
_entry.id   AF-A0A223DMZ9-F1
#
_cell.length_a   1.000
_cell.length_b   1.000
_cell.length_c   1.000
_cell.angle_alpha   90.00
_cell.angle_beta   90.00
_cell.angle_gamma   90.00
#
_symmetry.space_group_name_H-M   'P 1'
#
loop_
_entity.id
_entity.type
_entity.pdbx_description
1 polymer ?
#
loop_
_entity_poly.entity_id
_entity_poly.type
_entity_poly.pdbx_seq_one_letter_code
_entity_poly.pdbx_strand_id
1 'polypeptide(L)'
;MKKNLRIVSAAAAALLAVAPIAATAMPVNAATTATTATTSTTTNKPTVDLSGAGSVSESKDTVNVTPSFTLTSAIPAKGVPATLQGSIEASLNGTSVTADVADVAKGVTLTDGNKTVYSYNEHENKVDNNLSAVEAGKEYTMTLSGVGFSFGKANAKKTLTFKLPKGVTVEGANYKDGKVTLDQYGNVTDLKFTLKVKAYDSANTNAVSFYDKKSGLVATQGSYMTLADENGDLNVNTLLDKLKGKYEAMQFKDSKFETVNVNTTPDDVKAELEKAGIKVDAAGNFEAPDTFTVTLNAKSDVNGKTASLPVVVTVPNGKSTVVPSQSKTIMHNAYFYDKNAKRVGTDKVTRYNTVTVAMNTTKLANGISYYEVIENGKATGKYINADNIDGTKRTLKHNAYVYKSSKKRANKVVLKKGTEVTTYGSPYTFKNGKKYYKIGADTKKTYVRVENFD
;
A
#
# COMPACT_ATOMS: atom_id res chain seq x y z
N MET A 1 21.84 60.12 -10.46
CA MET A 1 21.21 59.19 -9.49
C MET A 1 21.41 57.76 -10.00
N LYS A 2 22.13 56.94 -9.22
CA LYS A 2 22.58 55.59 -9.60
C LYS A 2 21.39 54.62 -9.73
N LYS A 3 21.30 53.91 -10.85
CA LYS A 3 20.36 52.81 -11.12
C LYS A 3 20.92 51.53 -10.50
N ASN A 4 20.21 50.97 -9.51
CA ASN A 4 20.49 49.62 -9.00
C ASN A 4 19.39 48.67 -9.49
N LEU A 5 19.67 47.95 -10.58
CA LEU A 5 18.93 46.76 -10.96
C LEU A 5 19.25 45.65 -9.95
N ARG A 6 18.28 45.26 -9.13
CA ARG A 6 18.34 43.99 -8.39
C ARG A 6 17.73 42.91 -9.28
N ILE A 7 18.59 42.10 -9.88
CA ILE A 7 18.22 40.81 -10.46
C ILE A 7 17.94 39.90 -9.27
N VAL A 8 16.67 39.58 -9.04
CA VAL A 8 16.28 38.52 -8.12
C VAL A 8 16.04 37.28 -8.97
N SER A 9 17.06 36.45 -9.10
CA SER A 9 16.92 35.08 -9.59
C SER A 9 16.25 34.25 -8.51
N ALA A 10 14.94 34.04 -8.64
CA ALA A 10 14.23 33.02 -7.88
C ALA A 10 14.54 31.66 -8.51
N ALA A 11 15.60 30.99 -8.03
CA ALA A 11 15.76 29.56 -8.24
C ALA A 11 14.68 28.85 -7.43
N ALA A 12 13.65 28.37 -8.11
CA ALA A 12 12.62 27.52 -7.52
C ALA A 12 13.24 26.15 -7.20
N ALA A 13 13.69 25.97 -5.96
CA ALA A 13 13.98 24.65 -5.42
C ALA A 13 12.64 23.92 -5.26
N ALA A 14 12.34 22.98 -6.17
CA ALA A 14 11.23 22.06 -6.02
C ALA A 14 11.53 21.11 -4.85
N LEU A 15 11.07 21.49 -3.66
CA LEU A 15 11.06 20.61 -2.50
C LEU A 15 9.94 19.57 -2.73
N LEU A 16 10.27 18.44 -3.35
CA LEU A 16 9.38 17.28 -3.37
C LEU A 16 9.20 16.80 -1.93
N ALA A 17 8.06 17.15 -1.33
CA ALA A 17 7.65 16.59 -0.06
C ALA A 17 7.36 15.09 -0.26
N VAL A 18 8.33 14.24 0.12
CA VAL A 18 8.11 12.81 0.32
C VAL A 18 7.10 12.69 1.46
N ALA A 19 5.87 12.32 1.14
CA ALA A 19 4.85 12.06 2.15
C ALA A 19 5.29 10.88 3.03
N PRO A 20 4.96 10.86 4.33
CA PRO A 20 5.14 9.67 5.15
C PRO A 20 4.26 8.55 4.58
N ILE A 21 4.89 7.60 3.89
CA ILE A 21 4.25 6.35 3.50
C ILE A 21 4.13 5.54 4.79
N ALA A 22 2.90 5.16 5.14
CA ALA A 22 2.66 4.25 6.25
C ALA A 22 3.51 3.00 6.03
N ALA A 23 4.50 2.79 6.89
CA ALA A 23 5.29 1.57 6.92
C ALA A 23 4.31 0.39 6.93
N THR A 24 4.29 -0.39 5.86
CA THR A 24 3.59 -1.66 5.87
C THR A 24 4.38 -2.54 6.83
N ALA A 25 3.90 -2.61 8.07
CA ALA A 25 4.36 -3.62 9.00
C ALA A 25 4.24 -4.96 8.27
N MET A 26 5.36 -5.67 8.13
CA MET A 26 5.30 -7.11 7.96
C MET A 26 4.39 -7.65 9.07
N PRO A 27 3.60 -8.71 8.85
CA PRO A 27 2.97 -9.41 9.96
C PRO A 27 4.06 -9.81 10.95
N VAL A 28 4.17 -9.03 12.03
CA VAL A 28 4.94 -9.39 13.20
C VAL A 28 4.09 -10.44 13.89
N ASN A 29 4.46 -11.71 13.80
CA ASN A 29 3.96 -12.74 14.71
C ASN A 29 4.55 -12.49 16.10
N ALA A 30 4.09 -11.41 16.75
CA ALA A 30 4.16 -11.17 18.18
C ALA A 30 3.12 -10.10 18.54
N ALA A 31 2.19 -10.51 19.40
CA ALA A 31 1.00 -9.79 19.89
C ALA A 31 -0.21 -9.77 18.93
N THR A 32 -0.96 -10.87 18.95
CA THR A 32 -2.33 -10.98 18.44
C THR A 32 -3.21 -9.93 19.11
N THR A 33 -3.73 -8.97 18.33
CA THR A 33 -4.93 -8.23 18.72
C THR A 33 -6.13 -9.10 18.38
N ALA A 34 -6.91 -9.43 19.41
CA ALA A 34 -8.07 -10.30 19.32
C ALA A 34 -9.05 -9.80 18.25
N THR A 35 -9.30 -10.62 17.23
CA THR A 35 -10.42 -10.44 16.31
C THR A 35 -11.33 -11.65 16.46
N THR A 36 -12.58 -11.36 16.78
CA THR A 36 -13.76 -12.19 17.06
C THR A 36 -13.62 -13.70 16.78
N ALA A 37 -13.44 -14.46 17.86
CA ALA A 37 -13.60 -15.91 17.86
C ALA A 37 -15.07 -16.26 17.60
N THR A 38 -15.31 -17.08 16.58
CA THR A 38 -16.60 -17.75 16.40
C THR A 38 -16.47 -19.12 17.07
N THR A 39 -17.27 -19.36 18.09
CA THR A 39 -17.31 -20.60 18.86
C THR A 39 -17.75 -21.79 18.03
N SER A 40 -16.93 -22.85 17.90
CA SER A 40 -17.43 -24.24 17.93
C SER A 40 -16.34 -25.31 18.06
N THR A 41 -16.54 -26.16 19.07
CA THR A 41 -16.17 -27.58 19.21
C THR A 41 -14.71 -28.04 19.27
N THR A 42 -14.42 -28.70 20.39
CA THR A 42 -13.22 -29.44 20.78
C THR A 42 -12.83 -30.53 19.78
N THR A 43 -11.87 -30.23 18.91
CA THR A 43 -10.97 -31.25 18.35
C THR A 43 -9.55 -30.69 18.43
N ASN A 44 -8.64 -31.40 19.11
CA ASN A 44 -7.23 -31.04 19.26
C ASN A 44 -6.46 -31.19 17.93
N LYS A 45 -6.99 -30.67 16.82
CA LYS A 45 -6.45 -30.79 15.47
C LYS A 45 -6.67 -29.47 14.74
N PRO A 46 -5.62 -28.83 14.19
CA PRO A 46 -5.75 -27.51 13.59
C PRO A 46 -6.57 -27.63 12.31
N THR A 47 -7.72 -26.94 12.28
CA THR A 47 -8.63 -26.93 11.14
C THR A 47 -8.74 -25.52 10.59
N VAL A 48 -8.50 -25.36 9.28
CA VAL A 48 -8.64 -24.07 8.57
C VAL A 48 -9.98 -24.06 7.83
N ASP A 49 -10.86 -23.12 8.18
CA ASP A 49 -12.19 -23.03 7.56
C ASP A 49 -12.28 -21.95 6.49
N LEU A 50 -12.20 -22.35 5.22
CA LEU A 50 -12.36 -21.55 4.01
C LEU A 50 -13.76 -21.71 3.38
N SER A 51 -14.77 -22.18 4.12
CA SER A 51 -16.13 -22.36 3.60
C SER A 51 -16.76 -21.07 3.03
N GLY A 52 -16.28 -19.89 3.46
CA GLY A 52 -16.67 -18.58 2.95
C GLY A 52 -15.94 -18.10 1.68
N ALA A 53 -14.93 -18.82 1.19
CA ALA A 53 -14.07 -18.39 0.07
C ALA A 53 -14.72 -18.54 -1.33
N GLY A 54 -15.95 -19.04 -1.40
CA GLY A 54 -16.69 -19.25 -2.64
C GLY A 54 -16.41 -20.60 -3.33
N SER A 55 -17.08 -20.82 -4.46
CA SER A 55 -16.95 -22.06 -5.24
C SER A 55 -15.74 -22.01 -6.15
N VAL A 56 -15.02 -23.13 -6.26
CA VAL A 56 -13.91 -23.28 -7.20
C VAL A 56 -14.36 -23.90 -8.53
N SER A 57 -13.70 -23.52 -9.62
CA SER A 57 -13.76 -24.24 -10.90
C SER A 57 -12.67 -25.31 -10.92
N GLU A 58 -13.00 -26.51 -11.40
CA GLU A 58 -12.01 -27.58 -11.53
C GLU A 58 -10.79 -27.10 -12.34
N SER A 59 -9.60 -27.46 -11.85
CA SER A 59 -8.26 -27.25 -12.43
C SER A 59 -7.64 -25.84 -12.50
N LYS A 60 -8.31 -24.74 -12.08
CA LYS A 60 -7.69 -23.39 -12.12
C LYS A 60 -7.39 -22.77 -10.76
N ASP A 61 -8.14 -23.14 -9.73
CA ASP A 61 -8.02 -22.46 -8.45
C ASP A 61 -6.96 -23.11 -7.55
N THR A 62 -5.96 -22.32 -7.18
CA THR A 62 -4.87 -22.71 -6.29
C THR A 62 -5.12 -22.18 -4.88
N VAL A 63 -5.00 -23.04 -3.88
CA VAL A 63 -5.01 -22.66 -2.47
C VAL A 63 -3.57 -22.36 -2.07
N ASN A 64 -3.28 -21.13 -1.67
CA ASN A 64 -1.98 -20.80 -1.08
C ASN A 64 -1.99 -21.26 0.37
N VAL A 65 -1.06 -22.14 0.78
CA VAL A 65 -0.99 -22.65 2.16
C VAL A 65 0.37 -22.33 2.74
N THR A 66 0.41 -21.52 3.79
CA THR A 66 1.63 -20.98 4.39
C THR A 66 1.73 -21.39 5.86
N PRO A 67 2.42 -22.49 6.18
CA PRO A 67 2.80 -22.79 7.55
C PRO A 67 3.89 -21.82 8.03
N SER A 68 3.75 -21.30 9.26
CA SER A 68 4.72 -20.40 9.88
C SER A 68 4.98 -20.82 11.32
N PHE A 69 6.21 -21.26 11.61
CA PHE A 69 6.59 -21.79 12.93
C PHE A 69 7.88 -21.16 13.43
N THR A 70 7.92 -20.91 14.74
CA THR A 70 9.06 -20.33 15.45
C THR A 70 9.41 -21.24 16.63
N LEU A 71 10.64 -21.75 16.62
CA LEU A 71 11.22 -22.52 17.71
C LEU A 71 12.23 -21.63 18.45
N THR A 72 12.15 -21.56 19.78
CA THR A 72 13.22 -20.99 20.61
C THR A 72 14.15 -22.08 21.10
N SER A 73 15.40 -21.75 21.39
CA SER A 73 16.31 -22.63 22.12
C SER A 73 15.93 -22.72 23.59
N ALA A 74 16.41 -23.76 24.26
CA ALA A 74 16.44 -23.80 25.71
C ALA A 74 17.49 -22.80 26.25
N ILE A 75 17.31 -22.39 27.51
CA ILE A 75 18.29 -21.66 28.31
C ILE A 75 18.60 -22.52 29.55
N PRO A 76 19.51 -23.50 29.46
CA PRO A 76 19.76 -24.48 30.53
C PRO A 76 20.16 -23.81 31.85
N ALA A 77 20.98 -22.77 31.80
CA ALA A 77 21.43 -22.01 32.98
C ALA A 77 20.28 -21.35 33.77
N LYS A 78 19.12 -21.13 33.12
CA LYS A 78 17.92 -20.56 33.74
C LYS A 78 16.78 -21.57 33.89
N GLY A 79 17.00 -22.84 33.53
CA GLY A 79 15.96 -23.87 33.53
C GLY A 79 14.79 -23.60 32.58
N VAL A 80 14.99 -22.77 31.54
CA VAL A 80 13.92 -22.43 30.58
C VAL A 80 13.98 -23.40 29.40
N PRO A 81 12.94 -24.21 29.14
CA PRO A 81 12.92 -25.10 27.97
C PRO A 81 12.64 -24.32 26.68
N ALA A 82 12.89 -24.96 25.53
CA ALA A 82 12.45 -24.43 24.24
C ALA A 82 10.92 -24.29 24.16
N THR A 83 10.49 -23.33 23.35
CA THR A 83 9.08 -23.11 23.02
C THR A 83 8.90 -23.19 21.51
N LEU A 84 7.81 -23.79 21.07
CA LEU A 84 7.42 -23.86 19.66
C LEU A 84 6.05 -23.21 19.52
N GLN A 85 5.94 -22.23 18.64
CA GLN A 85 4.68 -21.56 18.32
C GLN A 85 4.56 -21.43 16.81
N GLY A 86 3.34 -21.39 16.31
CA GLY A 86 3.10 -21.22 14.89
C GLY A 86 1.66 -21.33 14.49
N SER A 87 1.42 -21.12 13.20
CA SER A 87 0.11 -21.16 12.59
C SER A 87 0.19 -21.74 11.17
N ILE A 88 -0.96 -22.12 10.64
CA ILE A 88 -1.16 -22.40 9.22
C ILE A 88 -2.14 -21.39 8.68
N GLU A 89 -1.69 -20.56 7.74
CA GLU A 89 -2.58 -19.72 6.93
C GLU A 89 -2.92 -20.42 5.61
N ALA A 90 -4.16 -20.33 5.17
CA ALA A 90 -4.50 -20.63 3.79
C ALA A 90 -5.38 -19.56 3.15
N SER A 91 -5.18 -19.36 1.85
CA SER A 91 -5.88 -18.36 1.06
C SER A 91 -6.46 -18.94 -0.22
N LEU A 92 -7.72 -18.63 -0.47
CA LEU A 92 -8.46 -19.00 -1.67
C LEU A 92 -9.35 -17.82 -2.11
N ASN A 93 -9.30 -17.47 -3.40
CA ASN A 93 -10.12 -16.38 -3.98
C ASN A 93 -10.02 -15.04 -3.21
N GLY A 94 -8.85 -14.72 -2.68
CA GLY A 94 -8.61 -13.51 -1.89
C GLY A 94 -9.12 -13.56 -0.44
N THR A 95 -9.71 -14.67 -0.01
CA THR A 95 -10.08 -14.92 1.39
C THR A 95 -8.96 -15.70 2.06
N SER A 96 -8.37 -15.15 3.12
CA SER A 96 -7.35 -15.81 3.95
C SER A 96 -7.90 -16.17 5.32
N VAL A 97 -7.53 -17.35 5.83
CA VAL A 97 -7.87 -17.84 7.17
C VAL A 97 -6.64 -18.46 7.81
N THR A 98 -6.43 -18.17 9.10
CA THR A 98 -5.29 -18.64 9.88
C THR A 98 -5.78 -19.52 11.02
N ALA A 99 -5.18 -20.70 11.17
CA ALA A 99 -5.35 -21.58 12.32
C ALA A 99 -4.08 -21.57 13.17
N ASP A 100 -4.19 -21.17 14.43
CA ASP A 100 -3.10 -21.28 15.40
C ASP A 100 -2.87 -22.75 15.77
N VAL A 101 -1.60 -23.12 15.87
CA VAL A 101 -1.17 -24.52 16.06
C VAL A 101 -0.56 -24.74 17.45
N ALA A 102 -0.27 -23.68 18.19
CA ALA A 102 0.42 -23.75 19.49
C ALA A 102 -0.38 -24.50 20.58
N ASP A 103 -1.71 -24.48 20.53
CA ASP A 103 -2.57 -25.24 21.46
C ASP A 103 -2.65 -26.74 21.13
N VAL A 104 -1.95 -27.20 20.08
CA VAL A 104 -2.02 -28.57 19.56
C VAL A 104 -0.74 -29.37 19.86
N ALA A 105 -0.18 -29.21 21.06
CA ALA A 105 0.99 -29.96 21.55
C ALA A 105 0.93 -31.48 21.22
N LYS A 106 -0.26 -32.06 21.14
CA LYS A 106 -0.50 -33.48 20.81
C LYS A 106 -0.28 -33.87 19.34
N GLY A 107 -0.36 -32.92 18.40
CA GLY A 107 -0.20 -33.16 16.96
C GLY A 107 1.21 -32.89 16.44
N VAL A 108 2.11 -32.40 17.29
CA VAL A 108 3.46 -31.99 16.91
C VAL A 108 4.48 -33.06 17.25
N THR A 109 5.37 -33.33 16.31
CA THR A 109 6.62 -34.07 16.53
C THR A 109 7.80 -33.21 16.09
N LEU A 110 8.83 -33.12 16.93
CA LEU A 110 10.07 -32.42 16.66
C LEU A 110 11.23 -33.42 16.71
N THR A 111 12.06 -33.46 15.68
CA THR A 111 13.24 -34.34 15.63
C THR A 111 14.52 -33.58 15.30
N ASP A 112 15.62 -34.11 15.83
CA ASP A 112 16.99 -33.76 15.49
C ASP A 112 17.61 -34.96 14.76
N GLY A 113 17.58 -34.92 13.43
CA GLY A 113 17.83 -36.10 12.61
C GLY A 113 16.87 -37.24 12.97
N ASN A 114 17.41 -38.37 13.41
CA ASN A 114 16.64 -39.55 13.83
C ASN A 114 16.20 -39.52 15.30
N LYS A 115 16.62 -38.51 16.07
CA LYS A 115 16.33 -38.41 17.50
C LYS A 115 15.06 -37.60 17.73
N THR A 116 14.09 -38.18 18.43
CA THR A 116 12.91 -37.45 18.91
C THR A 116 13.31 -36.46 20.00
N VAL A 117 12.93 -35.20 19.81
CA VAL A 117 13.10 -34.11 20.78
C VAL A 117 11.78 -33.83 21.49
N TYR A 118 10.68 -33.90 20.75
CA TYR A 118 9.34 -33.78 21.31
C TYR A 118 8.37 -34.65 20.52
N SER A 119 7.53 -35.42 21.21
CA SER A 119 6.38 -36.08 20.60
C SER A 119 5.31 -36.39 21.64
N TYR A 120 4.08 -36.57 21.18
CA TYR A 120 2.98 -37.09 21.97
C TYR A 120 2.42 -38.34 21.31
N ASN A 121 2.36 -39.44 22.06
CA ASN A 121 1.70 -40.66 21.65
C ASN A 121 0.27 -40.66 22.22
N GLU A 122 -0.72 -40.49 21.34
CA GLU A 122 -2.13 -40.46 21.72
C GLU A 122 -2.64 -41.81 22.23
N HIS A 123 -2.14 -42.93 21.70
CA HIS A 123 -2.56 -44.28 22.10
C HIS A 123 -2.10 -44.64 23.51
N GLU A 124 -0.91 -44.19 23.89
CA GLU A 124 -0.30 -44.45 25.20
C GLU A 124 -0.52 -43.29 26.19
N ASN A 125 -1.12 -42.18 25.73
CA ASN A 125 -1.22 -40.91 26.46
C ASN A 125 0.12 -40.47 27.07
N LYS A 126 1.21 -40.65 26.31
CA LYS A 126 2.59 -40.43 26.78
C LYS A 126 3.25 -39.29 26.00
N VAL A 127 3.98 -38.44 26.72
CA VAL A 127 4.82 -37.39 26.13
C VAL A 127 6.28 -37.82 26.21
N ASP A 128 6.99 -37.71 25.09
CA ASP A 128 8.46 -37.65 25.05
C ASP A 128 8.86 -36.18 24.90
N ASN A 129 9.47 -35.60 25.93
CA ASN A 129 9.81 -34.17 25.96
C ASN A 129 11.26 -33.96 26.41
N ASN A 130 12.08 -33.61 25.43
CA ASN A 130 13.46 -33.21 25.60
C ASN A 130 13.70 -31.79 25.03
N LEU A 131 12.71 -30.90 25.16
CA LEU A 131 12.81 -29.50 24.72
C LEU A 131 13.92 -28.73 25.45
N SER A 132 14.40 -29.22 26.59
CA SER A 132 15.59 -28.70 27.28
C SER A 132 16.90 -28.92 26.53
N ALA A 133 16.95 -29.84 25.56
CA ALA A 133 18.13 -30.12 24.75
C ALA A 133 18.14 -29.36 23.41
N VAL A 134 17.18 -28.48 23.16
CA VAL A 134 17.14 -27.69 21.92
C VAL A 134 18.20 -26.59 21.96
N GLU A 135 19.20 -26.73 21.11
CA GLU A 135 20.33 -25.82 20.94
C GLU A 135 20.03 -24.67 19.97
N ALA A 136 20.47 -23.46 20.32
CA ALA A 136 20.35 -22.27 19.48
C ALA A 136 21.13 -22.41 18.16
N GLY A 137 20.55 -21.90 17.07
CA GLY A 137 21.14 -21.93 15.73
C GLY A 137 20.97 -23.26 15.00
N LYS A 138 20.59 -24.34 15.68
CA LYS A 138 20.39 -25.66 15.08
C LYS A 138 19.04 -25.76 14.37
N GLU A 139 19.01 -26.51 13.28
CA GLU A 139 17.77 -26.87 12.56
C GLU A 139 17.17 -28.16 13.11
N TYR A 140 15.85 -28.19 13.22
CA TYR A 140 15.05 -29.35 13.62
C TYR A 140 13.99 -29.63 12.57
N THR A 141 13.59 -30.89 12.43
CA THR A 141 12.46 -31.25 11.58
C THR A 141 11.19 -31.22 12.43
N MET A 142 10.26 -30.35 12.09
CA MET A 142 8.95 -30.26 12.71
C MET A 142 7.92 -30.93 11.80
N THR A 143 7.16 -31.84 12.39
CA THR A 143 6.00 -32.47 11.77
C THR A 143 4.75 -32.07 12.54
N LEU A 144 3.75 -31.54 11.85
CA LEU A 144 2.42 -31.29 12.37
C LEU A 144 1.43 -32.24 11.72
N SER A 145 0.78 -33.07 12.53
CA SER A 145 -0.18 -34.08 12.08
C SER A 145 -1.61 -33.69 12.43
N GLY A 146 -2.57 -34.22 11.64
CA GLY A 146 -3.99 -34.02 11.90
C GLY A 146 -4.55 -32.73 11.31
N VAL A 147 -3.82 -32.04 10.43
CA VAL A 147 -4.28 -30.77 9.85
C VAL A 147 -5.48 -31.01 8.94
N GLY A 148 -6.54 -30.21 9.12
CA GLY A 148 -7.74 -30.24 8.30
C GLY A 148 -8.02 -28.92 7.59
N PHE A 149 -8.74 -28.98 6.48
CA PHE A 149 -9.26 -27.83 5.75
C PHE A 149 -10.73 -28.06 5.41
N SER A 150 -11.57 -27.05 5.64
CA SER A 150 -12.96 -27.01 5.19
C SER A 150 -13.08 -26.00 4.05
N PHE A 151 -13.56 -26.41 2.89
CA PHE A 151 -13.84 -25.53 1.75
C PHE A 151 -15.34 -25.38 1.49
N GLY A 152 -16.18 -25.95 2.37
CA GLY A 152 -17.63 -25.91 2.29
C GLY A 152 -18.23 -26.81 1.21
N LYS A 153 -19.52 -27.11 1.38
CA LYS A 153 -20.28 -28.07 0.56
C LYS A 153 -20.29 -27.75 -0.94
N ALA A 154 -20.16 -26.47 -1.31
CA ALA A 154 -20.10 -26.05 -2.71
C ALA A 154 -18.86 -26.58 -3.45
N ASN A 155 -17.86 -27.04 -2.69
CA ASN A 155 -16.62 -27.63 -3.19
C ASN A 155 -16.53 -29.15 -2.92
N ALA A 156 -17.63 -29.79 -2.52
CA ALA A 156 -17.68 -31.23 -2.27
C ALA A 156 -17.18 -32.05 -3.47
N LYS A 157 -16.38 -33.08 -3.18
CA LYS A 157 -15.78 -34.03 -4.16
C LYS A 157 -14.86 -33.40 -5.21
N LYS A 158 -14.54 -32.11 -5.11
CA LYS A 158 -13.61 -31.46 -6.02
C LYS A 158 -12.16 -31.74 -5.62
N THR A 159 -11.27 -31.53 -6.59
CA THR A 159 -9.82 -31.55 -6.36
C THR A 159 -9.27 -30.13 -6.41
N LEU A 160 -8.51 -29.74 -5.38
CA LEU A 160 -7.84 -28.45 -5.28
C LEU A 160 -6.32 -28.62 -5.40
N THR A 161 -5.63 -27.59 -5.91
CA THR A 161 -4.16 -27.58 -5.95
C THR A 161 -3.62 -26.73 -4.81
N PHE A 162 -2.73 -27.29 -3.99
CA PHE A 162 -2.03 -26.57 -2.93
C PHE A 162 -0.74 -25.96 -3.48
N LYS A 163 -0.58 -24.65 -3.27
CA LYS A 163 0.69 -23.95 -3.48
C LYS A 163 1.37 -23.78 -2.13
N LEU A 164 2.49 -24.48 -1.96
CA LEU A 164 3.26 -24.54 -0.72
C LEU A 164 4.58 -23.76 -0.85
N PRO A 165 5.09 -23.18 0.27
CA PRO A 165 6.45 -22.66 0.33
C PRO A 165 7.50 -23.74 0.05
N LYS A 166 8.69 -23.31 -0.43
CA LYS A 166 9.83 -24.21 -0.60
C LYS A 166 10.22 -24.85 0.73
N GLY A 167 10.51 -26.15 0.72
CA GLY A 167 10.95 -26.90 1.91
C GLY A 167 9.82 -27.41 2.81
N VAL A 168 8.56 -27.19 2.43
CA VAL A 168 7.39 -27.79 3.09
C VAL A 168 6.96 -29.02 2.32
N THR A 169 6.77 -30.14 3.02
CA THR A 169 6.13 -31.34 2.45
C THR A 169 4.80 -31.61 3.15
N VAL A 170 3.87 -32.18 2.39
CA VAL A 170 2.54 -32.57 2.87
C VAL A 170 2.31 -34.03 2.52
N GLU A 171 1.79 -34.79 3.48
CA GLU A 171 1.37 -36.17 3.31
C GLU A 171 -0.08 -36.32 3.80
N GLY A 172 -0.83 -37.27 3.23
CA GLY A 172 -2.17 -37.59 3.66
C GLY A 172 -2.88 -38.49 2.66
N ALA A 173 -3.87 -39.26 3.10
CA ALA A 173 -4.58 -40.21 2.24
C ALA A 173 -5.24 -39.56 1.01
N ASN A 174 -5.73 -38.32 1.20
CA ASN A 174 -6.40 -37.54 0.15
C ASN A 174 -5.49 -36.52 -0.53
N TYR A 175 -4.16 -36.57 -0.29
CA TYR A 175 -3.18 -35.67 -0.87
C TYR A 175 -2.24 -36.41 -1.81
N LYS A 176 -2.16 -35.98 -3.06
CA LYS A 176 -1.27 -36.56 -4.07
C LYS A 176 -0.84 -35.51 -5.09
N ASP A 177 0.46 -35.48 -5.39
CA ASP A 177 1.06 -34.63 -6.44
C ASP A 177 0.68 -33.14 -6.33
N GLY A 178 0.70 -32.58 -5.11
CA GLY A 178 0.35 -31.17 -4.86
C GLY A 178 -1.15 -30.90 -4.85
N LYS A 179 -1.99 -31.94 -4.97
CA LYS A 179 -3.44 -31.82 -5.03
C LYS A 179 -4.10 -32.51 -3.87
N VAL A 180 -5.24 -31.96 -3.45
CA VAL A 180 -6.07 -32.52 -2.40
C VAL A 180 -7.47 -32.81 -2.92
N THR A 181 -7.99 -34.00 -2.61
CA THR A 181 -9.35 -34.39 -2.96
C THR A 181 -10.27 -34.20 -1.76
N LEU A 182 -11.37 -33.49 -1.96
CA LEU A 182 -12.32 -33.15 -0.90
C LEU A 182 -13.38 -34.24 -0.73
N ASP A 183 -13.88 -34.39 0.49
CA ASP A 183 -14.97 -35.30 0.81
C ASP A 183 -16.34 -34.78 0.32
N GLN A 184 -17.41 -35.49 0.66
CA GLN A 184 -18.79 -35.12 0.30
C GLN A 184 -19.31 -33.81 0.93
N TYR A 185 -18.58 -33.24 1.89
CA TYR A 185 -18.87 -31.99 2.57
C TYR A 185 -17.92 -30.86 2.18
N GLY A 186 -16.91 -31.14 1.35
CA GLY A 186 -15.90 -30.17 0.94
C GLY A 186 -14.72 -30.08 1.91
N ASN A 187 -14.48 -31.10 2.73
CA ASN A 187 -13.42 -31.14 3.72
C ASN A 187 -12.27 -32.06 3.29
N VAL A 188 -11.11 -31.81 3.88
CA VAL A 188 -9.99 -32.75 3.96
C VAL A 188 -9.45 -32.74 5.38
N THR A 189 -9.09 -33.90 5.92
CA THR A 189 -8.53 -34.06 7.27
C THR A 189 -7.25 -34.87 7.24
N ASP A 190 -6.58 -34.94 8.40
CA ASP A 190 -5.45 -35.81 8.66
C ASP A 190 -4.25 -35.60 7.73
N LEU A 191 -4.06 -34.37 7.30
CA LEU A 191 -2.85 -33.97 6.60
C LEU A 191 -1.69 -33.82 7.59
N LYS A 192 -0.50 -34.16 7.11
CA LYS A 192 0.75 -34.09 7.85
C LYS A 192 1.70 -33.13 7.13
N PHE A 193 2.02 -32.02 7.78
CA PHE A 193 2.93 -31.01 7.28
C PHE A 193 4.31 -31.23 7.91
N THR A 194 5.35 -31.33 7.09
CA THR A 194 6.73 -31.45 7.55
C THR A 194 7.57 -30.31 7.00
N LEU A 195 8.33 -29.65 7.87
CA LEU A 195 9.23 -28.56 7.51
C LEU A 195 10.39 -28.45 8.50
N LYS A 196 11.46 -27.79 8.07
CA LYS A 196 12.57 -27.45 8.94
C LYS A 196 12.29 -26.17 9.71
N VAL A 197 12.59 -26.17 11.00
CA VAL A 197 12.52 -25.00 11.88
C VAL A 197 13.88 -24.78 12.54
N LYS A 198 14.36 -23.54 12.55
CA LYS A 198 15.60 -23.15 13.23
C LYS A 198 15.29 -22.70 14.65
N ALA A 199 16.03 -23.19 15.63
CA ALA A 199 15.89 -22.75 17.01
C ALA A 199 16.59 -21.41 17.23
N TYR A 200 15.83 -20.39 17.62
CA TYR A 200 16.34 -19.05 17.90
C TYR A 200 16.77 -18.90 19.36
N ASP A 201 17.91 -18.25 19.59
CA ASP A 201 18.40 -17.87 20.91
C ASP A 201 17.47 -16.82 21.54
N SER A 202 16.63 -17.27 22.48
CA SER A 202 15.71 -16.42 23.23
C SER A 202 16.40 -15.57 24.30
N ALA A 203 17.65 -15.88 24.66
CA ALA A 203 18.43 -15.06 25.59
C ALA A 203 19.00 -13.81 24.91
N ASN A 204 19.25 -13.86 23.59
CA ASN A 204 19.71 -12.71 22.82
C ASN A 204 18.53 -11.78 22.47
N THR A 205 18.46 -10.63 23.13
CA THR A 205 17.42 -9.62 22.89
C THR A 205 17.87 -8.46 22.00
N ASN A 206 19.06 -8.50 21.42
CA ASN A 206 19.61 -7.41 20.61
C ASN A 206 18.79 -7.21 19.32
N ALA A 207 18.51 -5.95 18.98
CA ALA A 207 17.77 -5.62 17.76
C ALA A 207 18.63 -5.83 16.50
N VAL A 208 17.95 -6.00 15.37
CA VAL A 208 18.56 -5.86 14.04
C VAL A 208 18.35 -4.42 13.60
N SER A 209 19.38 -3.79 13.05
CA SER A 209 19.31 -2.43 12.52
C SER A 209 19.97 -2.38 11.14
N PHE A 210 19.47 -1.53 10.26
CA PHE A 210 20.12 -1.23 9.00
C PHE A 210 21.14 -0.10 9.14
N TYR A 211 22.20 -0.19 8.35
CA TYR A 211 23.28 0.79 8.28
C TYR A 211 23.56 1.13 6.81
N ASP A 212 23.87 2.40 6.54
CA ASP A 212 24.45 2.80 5.26
C ASP A 212 25.93 2.45 5.26
N LYS A 213 26.35 1.56 4.35
CA LYS A 213 27.72 1.01 4.29
C LYS A 213 28.80 2.08 4.10
N LYS A 214 28.45 3.22 3.51
CA LYS A 214 29.39 4.30 3.24
C LYS A 214 29.60 5.18 4.46
N SER A 215 28.53 5.55 5.15
CA SER A 215 28.60 6.44 6.31
C SER A 215 28.81 5.69 7.63
N GLY A 216 28.49 4.41 7.70
CA GLY A 216 28.45 3.62 8.94
C GLY A 216 27.32 4.03 9.89
N LEU A 217 26.43 4.93 9.48
CA LEU A 217 25.32 5.40 10.29
C LEU A 217 24.12 4.47 10.19
N VAL A 218 23.38 4.36 11.30
CA VAL A 218 22.09 3.67 11.34
C VAL A 218 21.14 4.35 10.34
N ALA A 219 20.58 3.56 9.43
CA ALA A 219 19.59 3.99 8.47
C ALA A 219 18.20 3.61 8.99
N THR A 220 17.38 4.61 9.32
CA THR A 220 15.94 4.42 9.63
C THR A 220 15.05 4.68 8.42
N GLN A 221 15.55 5.45 7.45
CA GLN A 221 15.01 5.62 6.10
C GLN A 221 16.17 5.68 5.10
N GLY A 222 16.02 5.01 3.97
CA GLY A 222 17.00 5.00 2.90
C GLY A 222 16.64 5.96 1.77
N SER A 223 17.66 6.37 1.03
CA SER A 223 17.51 7.09 -0.23
C SER A 223 18.43 6.47 -1.28
N TYR A 224 17.96 6.32 -2.51
CA TYR A 224 18.77 5.82 -3.61
C TYR A 224 18.40 6.57 -4.87
N MET A 225 19.41 6.99 -5.64
CA MET A 225 19.20 7.68 -6.91
C MET A 225 19.82 6.83 -8.01
N THR A 226 19.05 6.59 -9.06
CA THR A 226 19.51 5.89 -10.26
C THR A 226 18.87 6.51 -11.48
N LEU A 227 19.49 6.32 -12.65
CA LEU A 227 18.86 6.61 -13.92
C LEU A 227 18.17 5.35 -14.43
N ALA A 228 17.01 5.51 -15.05
CA ALA A 228 16.42 4.48 -15.90
C ALA A 228 17.25 4.30 -17.17
N ASP A 229 17.11 3.15 -17.81
CA ASP A 229 17.78 2.84 -19.08
C ASP A 229 17.23 3.67 -20.25
N GLU A 230 17.70 3.38 -21.47
CA GLU A 230 17.30 4.10 -22.70
C GLU A 230 15.80 3.96 -23.01
N ASN A 231 15.13 2.92 -22.49
CA ASN A 231 13.70 2.70 -22.64
C ASN A 231 12.88 3.35 -21.50
N GLY A 232 13.54 3.93 -20.49
CA GLY A 232 12.88 4.45 -19.30
C GLY A 232 12.58 3.38 -18.25
N ASP A 233 13.22 2.21 -18.36
CA ASP A 233 12.98 1.07 -17.48
C ASP A 233 14.06 0.93 -16.39
N LEU A 234 13.68 0.24 -15.31
CA LEU A 234 14.59 -0.34 -14.32
C LEU A 234 14.32 -1.84 -14.17
N ASN A 235 15.33 -2.61 -13.77
CA ASN A 235 15.18 -4.03 -13.45
C ASN A 235 15.19 -4.25 -11.92
N VAL A 236 14.23 -5.04 -11.44
CA VAL A 236 14.07 -5.36 -10.01
C VAL A 236 15.30 -6.03 -9.41
N ASN A 237 15.93 -6.97 -10.11
CA ASN A 237 17.12 -7.68 -9.61
C ASN A 237 18.30 -6.71 -9.48
N THR A 238 18.58 -5.96 -10.54
CA THR A 238 19.68 -4.99 -10.55
C THR A 238 19.47 -3.91 -9.49
N LEU A 239 18.25 -3.39 -9.34
CA LEU A 239 17.93 -2.42 -8.31
C LEU A 239 18.16 -3.00 -6.91
N LEU A 240 17.61 -4.19 -6.62
CA LEU A 240 17.76 -4.82 -5.31
C LEU A 240 19.23 -5.09 -4.97
N ASP A 241 20.03 -5.54 -5.93
CA ASP A 241 21.48 -5.74 -5.73
C ASP A 241 22.19 -4.43 -5.39
N LYS A 242 21.85 -3.32 -6.05
CA LYS A 242 22.40 -2.00 -5.72
C LYS A 242 21.98 -1.53 -4.34
N LEU A 243 20.73 -1.77 -3.95
CA LEU A 243 20.23 -1.44 -2.61
C LEU A 243 20.95 -2.25 -1.52
N LYS A 244 21.12 -3.57 -1.71
CA LYS A 244 21.93 -4.44 -0.83
C LYS A 244 23.43 -4.09 -0.87
N GLY A 245 23.89 -3.48 -1.95
CA GLY A 245 25.23 -2.92 -2.08
C GLY A 245 25.44 -1.64 -1.27
N LYS A 246 24.37 -0.86 -1.02
CA LYS A 246 24.41 0.39 -0.26
C LYS A 246 24.10 0.20 1.23
N TYR A 247 23.18 -0.70 1.55
CA TYR A 247 22.71 -0.94 2.91
C TYR A 247 23.07 -2.34 3.39
N GLU A 248 23.38 -2.47 4.67
CA GLU A 248 23.48 -3.76 5.36
C GLU A 248 22.64 -3.77 6.63
N ALA A 249 22.18 -4.95 7.02
CA ALA A 249 21.61 -5.17 8.33
C ALA A 249 22.68 -5.75 9.26
N MET A 250 22.70 -5.31 10.51
CA MET A 250 23.63 -5.81 11.52
C MET A 250 22.91 -6.02 12.85
N GLN A 251 23.47 -6.90 13.67
CA GLN A 251 23.04 -7.15 15.04
C GLN A 251 24.26 -7.26 15.94
N PHE A 252 24.16 -6.69 17.15
CA PHE A 252 25.21 -6.85 18.15
C PHE A 252 25.12 -8.23 18.79
N LYS A 253 26.24 -8.95 18.88
CA LYS A 253 26.34 -10.28 19.47
C LYS A 253 27.80 -10.55 19.86
N ASP A 254 28.01 -11.21 21.00
CA ASP A 254 29.34 -11.63 21.47
C ASP A 254 30.37 -10.48 21.44
N SER A 255 29.96 -9.31 21.91
CA SER A 255 30.78 -8.08 21.95
C SER A 255 31.22 -7.51 20.59
N LYS A 256 30.58 -7.92 19.49
CA LYS A 256 30.85 -7.41 18.13
C LYS A 256 29.56 -7.22 17.34
N PHE A 257 29.63 -6.49 16.23
CA PHE A 257 28.54 -6.43 15.26
C PHE A 257 28.69 -7.55 14.23
N GLU A 258 27.65 -8.35 14.06
CA GLU A 258 27.56 -9.38 13.04
C GLU A 258 26.58 -8.96 11.95
N THR A 259 26.91 -9.24 10.69
CA THR A 259 26.03 -8.98 9.55
C THR A 259 24.82 -9.91 9.59
N VAL A 260 23.65 -9.34 9.38
CA VAL A 260 22.38 -10.07 9.25
C VAL A 260 21.98 -10.11 7.78
N ASN A 261 21.53 -11.28 7.32
CA ASN A 261 21.10 -11.44 5.94
C ASN A 261 19.87 -10.57 5.62
N VAL A 262 19.96 -9.80 4.53
CA VAL A 262 18.84 -9.06 3.96
C VAL A 262 18.02 -10.02 3.10
N ASN A 263 16.87 -10.42 3.63
CA ASN A 263 16.03 -11.48 3.08
C ASN A 263 14.98 -11.00 2.06
N THR A 264 14.90 -9.70 1.75
CA THR A 264 14.12 -9.21 0.61
C THR A 264 14.56 -9.90 -0.68
N THR A 265 13.59 -10.41 -1.41
CA THR A 265 13.75 -11.08 -2.71
C THR A 265 13.24 -10.19 -3.86
N PRO A 266 13.60 -10.50 -5.12
CA PRO A 266 13.02 -9.82 -6.28
C PRO A 266 11.50 -9.92 -6.34
N ASP A 267 10.92 -11.05 -5.92
CA ASP A 267 9.46 -11.24 -5.88
C ASP A 267 8.79 -10.31 -4.87
N ASP A 268 9.44 -10.04 -3.72
CA ASP A 268 8.93 -9.09 -2.73
C ASP A 268 8.90 -7.67 -3.30
N VAL A 269 9.97 -7.25 -3.98
CA VAL A 269 10.04 -5.93 -4.62
C VAL A 269 9.01 -5.83 -5.74
N LYS A 270 8.86 -6.88 -6.56
CA LYS A 270 7.82 -6.95 -7.59
C LYS A 270 6.43 -6.80 -6.98
N ALA A 271 6.11 -7.52 -5.90
CA ALA A 271 4.82 -7.41 -5.23
C ALA A 271 4.58 -6.00 -4.67
N GLU A 272 5.60 -5.33 -4.11
CA GLU A 272 5.52 -3.96 -3.62
C GLU A 272 5.25 -2.96 -4.77
N LEU A 273 5.93 -3.12 -5.90
CA LEU A 273 5.72 -2.30 -7.11
C LEU A 273 4.32 -2.51 -7.71
N GLU A 274 3.87 -3.76 -7.86
CA GLU A 274 2.55 -4.08 -8.39
C GLU A 274 1.43 -3.54 -7.48
N LYS A 275 1.61 -3.61 -6.16
CA LYS A 275 0.71 -2.98 -5.19
C LYS A 275 0.66 -1.46 -5.33
N ALA A 276 1.75 -0.83 -5.74
CA ALA A 276 1.80 0.59 -6.08
C ALA A 276 1.24 0.91 -7.48
N GLY A 277 0.76 -0.09 -8.24
CA GLY A 277 0.23 0.07 -9.59
C GLY A 277 1.30 0.11 -10.68
N ILE A 278 2.55 -0.21 -10.36
CA ILE A 278 3.67 -0.28 -11.29
C ILE A 278 3.76 -1.71 -11.79
N LYS A 279 3.55 -1.92 -13.10
CA LYS A 279 3.60 -3.25 -13.70
C LYS A 279 5.04 -3.69 -13.89
N VAL A 280 5.34 -4.92 -13.49
CA VAL A 280 6.64 -5.56 -13.69
C VAL A 280 6.47 -6.73 -14.65
N ASP A 281 7.28 -6.77 -15.70
CA ASP A 281 7.22 -7.83 -16.69
C ASP A 281 7.76 -9.18 -16.14
N ALA A 282 7.85 -10.18 -17.02
CA ALA A 282 8.38 -11.50 -16.65
C ALA A 282 9.91 -11.52 -16.47
N ALA A 283 10.63 -10.58 -17.08
CA ALA A 283 12.08 -10.42 -16.96
C ALA A 283 12.48 -9.56 -15.73
N GLY A 284 11.49 -8.98 -15.05
CA GLY A 284 11.69 -8.10 -13.89
C GLY A 284 11.91 -6.63 -14.25
N ASN A 285 11.64 -6.22 -15.49
CA ASN A 285 11.71 -4.82 -15.91
C ASN A 285 10.38 -4.09 -15.64
N PHE A 286 10.48 -2.79 -15.39
CA PHE A 286 9.33 -1.91 -15.21
C PHE A 286 9.65 -0.47 -15.64
N GLU A 287 8.66 0.21 -16.21
CA GLU A 287 8.74 1.64 -16.54
C GLU A 287 8.85 2.44 -15.24
N ALA A 288 10.01 3.03 -14.99
CA ALA A 288 10.33 3.61 -13.70
C ALA A 288 9.63 4.96 -13.52
N PRO A 289 8.85 5.17 -12.44
CA PRO A 289 8.34 6.49 -12.10
C PRO A 289 9.47 7.41 -11.61
N ASP A 290 9.23 8.73 -11.61
CA ASP A 290 10.13 9.74 -11.06
C ASP A 290 10.52 9.47 -9.59
N THR A 291 9.63 8.83 -8.82
CA THR A 291 9.96 8.29 -7.51
C THR A 291 9.09 7.09 -7.11
N PHE A 292 9.67 6.17 -6.33
CA PHE A 292 8.96 5.04 -5.71
C PHE A 292 9.71 4.60 -4.44
N THR A 293 9.16 3.64 -3.70
CA THR A 293 9.79 3.09 -2.48
C THR A 293 9.97 1.58 -2.63
N VAL A 294 11.11 1.09 -2.12
CA VAL A 294 11.41 -0.33 -1.98
C VAL A 294 11.79 -0.61 -0.54
N THR A 295 11.23 -1.65 0.05
CA THR A 295 11.50 -2.02 1.44
C THR A 295 12.52 -3.15 1.53
N LEU A 296 13.68 -2.88 2.15
CA LEU A 296 14.64 -3.91 2.52
C LEU A 296 14.26 -4.51 3.87
N ASN A 297 14.20 -5.84 3.94
CA ASN A 297 13.88 -6.62 5.13
C ASN A 297 15.08 -7.48 5.50
N ALA A 298 15.30 -7.65 6.79
CA ALA A 298 16.32 -8.52 7.34
C ALA A 298 15.74 -9.32 8.49
N LYS A 299 16.21 -10.55 8.67
CA LYS A 299 15.83 -11.42 9.79
C LYS A 299 17.08 -12.03 10.40
N SER A 300 17.25 -11.85 11.71
CA SER A 300 18.36 -12.45 12.44
C SER A 300 18.23 -13.97 12.47
N ASP A 301 19.31 -14.63 12.08
CA ASP A 301 19.51 -16.07 12.22
C ASP A 301 19.76 -16.51 13.68
N VAL A 302 20.00 -15.56 14.57
CA VAL A 302 20.28 -15.81 15.99
C VAL A 302 18.99 -15.81 16.78
N ASN A 303 18.26 -14.70 16.81
CA ASN A 303 17.10 -14.52 17.70
C ASN A 303 15.78 -14.33 16.93
N GLY A 304 15.78 -14.49 15.61
CA GLY A 304 14.58 -14.38 14.78
C GLY A 304 14.02 -12.96 14.63
N LYS A 305 14.63 -11.95 15.28
CA LYS A 305 14.18 -10.56 15.18
C LYS A 305 14.36 -10.03 13.77
N THR A 306 13.43 -9.19 13.34
CA THR A 306 13.42 -8.60 12.01
C THR A 306 13.66 -7.10 12.06
N ALA A 307 14.11 -6.55 10.93
CA ALA A 307 14.17 -5.12 10.68
C ALA A 307 13.71 -4.83 9.25
N SER A 308 13.18 -3.63 9.05
CA SER A 308 12.77 -3.14 7.73
C SER A 308 13.31 -1.74 7.50
N LEU A 309 13.81 -1.47 6.30
CA LEU A 309 14.30 -0.17 5.85
C LEU A 309 13.54 0.23 4.57
N PRO A 310 12.62 1.21 4.65
CA PRO A 310 12.04 1.80 3.44
C PRO A 310 13.10 2.66 2.74
N VAL A 311 13.32 2.40 1.46
CA VAL A 311 14.28 3.15 0.63
C VAL A 311 13.52 3.91 -0.45
N VAL A 312 13.58 5.23 -0.39
CA VAL A 312 13.03 6.09 -1.45
C VAL A 312 13.98 6.06 -2.64
N VAL A 313 13.50 5.56 -3.77
CA VAL A 313 14.21 5.58 -5.05
C VAL A 313 13.77 6.81 -5.83
N THR A 314 14.73 7.60 -6.28
CA THR A 314 14.52 8.75 -7.16
C THR A 314 15.11 8.45 -8.53
N VAL A 315 14.31 8.66 -9.58
CA VAL A 315 14.70 8.40 -10.96
C VAL A 315 14.55 9.70 -11.76
N PRO A 316 15.61 10.50 -11.90
CA PRO A 316 15.52 11.81 -12.54
C PRO A 316 14.97 11.80 -13.97
N ASN A 317 15.22 10.74 -14.73
CA ASN A 317 14.69 10.51 -16.08
C ASN A 317 13.47 9.57 -16.10
N GLY A 318 12.89 9.27 -14.94
CA GLY A 318 11.71 8.41 -14.82
C GLY A 318 10.44 9.10 -15.33
N LYS A 319 9.43 8.29 -15.61
CA LYS A 319 8.10 8.74 -16.00
C LYS A 319 7.52 9.61 -14.88
N SER A 320 7.22 10.88 -15.16
CA SER A 320 6.65 11.73 -14.13
C SER A 320 5.28 11.21 -13.69
N THR A 321 5.12 11.02 -12.39
CA THR A 321 3.85 10.59 -11.78
C THR A 321 2.93 11.79 -11.48
N VAL A 322 3.42 13.01 -11.73
CA VAL A 322 2.68 14.25 -11.52
C VAL A 322 1.80 14.53 -12.72
N VAL A 323 0.50 14.63 -12.49
CA VAL A 323 -0.46 15.08 -13.50
C VAL A 323 -0.12 16.53 -13.86
N PRO A 324 0.11 16.85 -15.16
CA PRO A 324 0.33 18.22 -15.60
C PRO A 324 -0.80 19.14 -15.12
N SER A 325 -0.41 20.24 -14.48
CA SER A 325 -1.36 21.13 -13.82
C SER A 325 -0.93 22.60 -13.90
N GLN A 326 -1.89 23.47 -13.66
CA GLN A 326 -1.73 24.91 -13.66
C GLN A 326 -2.47 25.53 -12.49
N SER A 327 -1.93 26.62 -11.94
CA SER A 327 -2.62 27.42 -10.93
C SER A 327 -3.58 28.39 -11.62
N LYS A 328 -4.83 28.40 -11.16
CA LYS A 328 -5.91 29.26 -11.67
C LYS A 328 -6.58 30.01 -10.52
N THR A 329 -6.90 31.27 -10.74
CA THR A 329 -7.64 32.09 -9.76
C THR A 329 -9.14 31.90 -9.95
N ILE A 330 -9.85 31.63 -8.86
CA ILE A 330 -11.31 31.57 -8.84
C ILE A 330 -11.90 32.98 -8.93
N MET A 331 -12.76 33.24 -9.91
CA MET A 331 -13.40 34.55 -10.13
C MET A 331 -14.84 34.62 -9.57
N HIS A 332 -15.44 33.46 -9.32
CA HIS A 332 -16.73 33.30 -8.65
C HIS A 332 -16.69 32.10 -7.70
N ASN A 333 -17.34 32.17 -6.54
CA ASN A 333 -17.35 31.05 -5.58
C ASN A 333 -17.64 29.73 -6.29
N ALA A 334 -16.74 28.77 -6.12
CA ALA A 334 -16.71 27.54 -6.89
C ALA A 334 -16.89 26.34 -5.97
N TYR A 335 -18.00 25.62 -6.15
CA TYR A 335 -18.23 24.34 -5.50
C TYR A 335 -17.52 23.21 -6.25
N PHE A 336 -17.25 22.12 -5.53
CA PHE A 336 -16.73 20.89 -6.12
C PHE A 336 -17.85 20.00 -6.63
N TYR A 337 -17.60 19.32 -7.74
CA TYR A 337 -18.50 18.38 -8.39
C TYR A 337 -17.79 17.05 -8.62
N ASP A 338 -18.54 15.97 -8.78
CA ASP A 338 -18.04 14.68 -9.26
C ASP A 338 -18.11 14.61 -10.79
N LYS A 339 -17.65 13.49 -11.35
CA LYS A 339 -17.68 13.21 -12.80
C LYS A 339 -19.08 13.21 -13.43
N ASN A 340 -20.13 13.05 -12.61
CA ASN A 340 -21.52 13.09 -13.05
C ASN A 340 -22.14 14.49 -12.92
N ALA A 341 -21.31 15.51 -12.64
CA ALA A 341 -21.71 16.88 -12.36
C ALA A 341 -22.63 17.03 -11.13
N LYS A 342 -22.59 16.09 -10.19
CA LYS A 342 -23.25 16.22 -8.89
C LYS A 342 -22.32 16.90 -7.90
N ARG A 343 -22.86 17.84 -7.13
CA ARG A 343 -22.07 18.57 -6.12
C ARG A 343 -21.54 17.61 -5.04
N VAL A 344 -20.25 17.72 -4.73
CA VAL A 344 -19.56 16.91 -3.71
C VAL A 344 -19.37 17.76 -2.47
N GLY A 345 -20.02 17.36 -1.37
CA GLY A 345 -19.92 18.03 -0.08
C GLY A 345 -20.43 19.48 -0.08
N THR A 346 -20.08 20.20 0.99
CA THR A 346 -20.46 21.60 1.18
C THR A 346 -19.36 22.59 0.84
N ASP A 347 -18.11 22.12 0.79
CA ASP A 347 -16.92 22.93 0.61
C ASP A 347 -16.87 23.63 -0.75
N LYS A 348 -16.15 24.74 -0.77
CA LYS A 348 -15.99 25.58 -1.95
C LYS A 348 -14.68 26.32 -1.90
N VAL A 349 -14.11 26.56 -3.07
CA VAL A 349 -13.05 27.56 -3.21
C VAL A 349 -13.72 28.92 -3.33
N THR A 350 -13.40 29.81 -2.40
CA THR A 350 -13.96 31.17 -2.42
C THR A 350 -13.28 32.00 -3.50
N ARG A 351 -14.04 32.96 -4.03
CA ARG A 351 -13.56 33.94 -5.00
C ARG A 351 -12.22 34.57 -4.56
N TYR A 352 -11.35 34.75 -5.54
CA TYR A 352 -10.00 35.31 -5.50
C TYR A 352 -8.92 34.45 -4.86
N ASN A 353 -9.25 33.23 -4.42
CA ASN A 353 -8.25 32.23 -4.09
C ASN A 353 -7.82 31.45 -5.34
N THR A 354 -6.62 30.90 -5.28
CA THR A 354 -6.06 30.05 -6.32
C THR A 354 -6.38 28.60 -6.06
N VAL A 355 -6.53 27.83 -7.13
CA VAL A 355 -6.65 26.38 -7.12
C VAL A 355 -5.73 25.80 -8.18
N THR A 356 -5.14 24.64 -7.90
CA THR A 356 -4.36 23.89 -8.89
C THR A 356 -5.31 22.95 -9.63
N VAL A 357 -5.32 23.04 -10.94
CA VAL A 357 -6.23 22.29 -11.82
C VAL A 357 -5.50 21.67 -12.99
N ALA A 358 -6.13 20.69 -13.65
CA ALA A 358 -5.63 20.08 -14.87
C ALA A 358 -5.39 21.13 -15.97
N MET A 359 -4.51 20.82 -16.92
CA MET A 359 -4.19 21.71 -18.04
C MET A 359 -5.41 22.04 -18.92
N ASN A 360 -6.32 21.07 -19.08
CA ASN A 360 -7.48 21.19 -19.97
C ASN A 360 -8.80 21.01 -19.20
N THR A 361 -9.88 21.54 -19.77
CA THR A 361 -11.23 21.30 -19.26
C THR A 361 -11.83 20.03 -19.87
N THR A 362 -12.75 19.40 -19.15
CA THR A 362 -13.56 18.28 -19.62
C THR A 362 -15.03 18.66 -19.57
N LYS A 363 -15.79 18.34 -20.63
CA LYS A 363 -17.26 18.46 -20.60
C LYS A 363 -17.85 17.28 -19.85
N LEU A 364 -18.61 17.56 -18.79
CA LEU A 364 -19.33 16.53 -18.04
C LEU A 364 -20.71 16.25 -18.67
N ALA A 365 -21.45 15.29 -18.11
CA ALA A 365 -22.75 14.84 -18.63
C ALA A 365 -23.80 15.95 -18.77
N ASN A 366 -23.67 17.06 -18.04
CA ASN A 366 -24.54 18.23 -18.15
C ASN A 366 -24.15 19.20 -19.30
N GLY A 367 -23.14 18.85 -20.12
CA GLY A 367 -22.66 19.66 -21.25
C GLY A 367 -21.78 20.85 -20.85
N ILE A 368 -21.53 21.07 -19.56
CA ILE A 368 -20.73 22.18 -19.04
C ILE A 368 -19.26 21.73 -18.91
N SER A 369 -18.33 22.63 -19.21
CA SER A 369 -16.89 22.40 -19.06
C SER A 369 -16.44 22.60 -17.62
N TYR A 370 -15.64 21.66 -17.11
CA TYR A 370 -15.05 21.69 -15.78
C TYR A 370 -13.55 21.47 -15.85
N TYR A 371 -12.83 22.05 -14.89
CA TYR A 371 -11.47 21.67 -14.57
C TYR A 371 -11.47 20.59 -13.48
N GLU A 372 -10.65 19.56 -13.64
CA GLU A 372 -10.35 18.64 -12.55
C GLU A 372 -9.34 19.27 -11.60
N VAL A 373 -9.57 19.13 -10.29
CA VAL A 373 -8.70 19.65 -9.24
C VAL A 373 -7.55 18.68 -9.03
N ILE A 374 -6.33 19.22 -9.00
CA ILE A 374 -5.09 18.45 -8.80
C ILE A 374 -4.52 18.82 -7.43
N GLU A 375 -4.31 17.82 -6.60
CA GLU A 375 -3.69 17.97 -5.28
C GLU A 375 -2.52 17.00 -5.17
N ASN A 376 -1.36 17.47 -4.69
CA ASN A 376 -0.14 16.68 -4.57
C ASN A 376 0.23 15.92 -5.85
N GLY A 377 0.04 16.56 -7.01
CA GLY A 377 0.33 16.00 -8.32
C GLY A 377 -0.66 14.92 -8.79
N LYS A 378 -1.75 14.67 -8.07
CA LYS A 378 -2.73 13.64 -8.41
C LYS A 378 -4.10 14.26 -8.70
N ALA A 379 -4.78 13.66 -9.66
CA ALA A 379 -6.18 13.94 -9.96
C ALA A 379 -7.05 13.53 -8.77
N THR A 380 -7.85 14.47 -8.26
CA THR A 380 -8.67 14.25 -7.05
C THR A 380 -10.02 13.61 -7.35
N GLY A 381 -10.44 13.54 -8.62
CA GLY A 381 -11.82 13.21 -9.00
C GLY A 381 -12.84 14.30 -8.66
N LYS A 382 -12.39 15.47 -8.16
CA LYS A 382 -13.23 16.64 -7.91
C LYS A 382 -13.08 17.65 -9.04
N TYR A 383 -14.19 18.27 -9.41
CA TYR A 383 -14.28 19.16 -10.56
C TYR A 383 -14.79 20.55 -10.17
N ILE A 384 -14.26 21.60 -10.79
CA ILE A 384 -14.71 22.99 -10.66
C ILE A 384 -15.20 23.48 -12.01
N ASN A 385 -16.39 24.08 -12.06
CA ASN A 385 -16.94 24.66 -13.29
C ASN A 385 -16.01 25.73 -13.86
N ALA A 386 -15.61 25.58 -15.12
CA ALA A 386 -14.66 26.47 -15.79
C ALA A 386 -15.17 27.91 -15.90
N ASP A 387 -16.49 28.15 -15.93
CA ASP A 387 -17.09 29.49 -15.94
C ASP A 387 -16.80 30.29 -14.65
N ASN A 388 -16.54 29.61 -13.53
CA ASN A 388 -16.12 30.26 -12.30
C ASN A 388 -14.64 30.68 -12.31
N ILE A 389 -13.86 30.23 -13.30
CA ILE A 389 -12.42 30.46 -13.45
C ILE A 389 -12.14 31.33 -14.67
N ASP A 390 -12.38 30.79 -15.86
CA ASP A 390 -12.08 31.45 -17.14
C ASP A 390 -13.18 32.41 -17.57
N GLY A 391 -14.42 32.15 -17.11
CA GLY A 391 -15.60 32.93 -17.43
C GLY A 391 -16.18 32.62 -18.82
N THR A 392 -17.36 33.16 -19.06
CA THR A 392 -18.11 33.07 -20.33
C THR A 392 -18.04 34.40 -21.04
N LYS A 393 -17.57 34.38 -22.29
CA LYS A 393 -17.66 35.51 -23.23
C LYS A 393 -19.11 35.76 -23.62
N ARG A 394 -19.59 36.99 -23.41
CA ARG A 394 -20.96 37.42 -23.74
C ARG A 394 -20.94 38.75 -24.47
N THR A 395 -21.77 38.87 -25.51
CA THR A 395 -21.89 40.11 -26.29
C THR A 395 -22.95 41.02 -25.71
N LEU A 396 -22.67 42.31 -25.67
CA LEU A 396 -23.63 43.32 -25.23
C LEU A 396 -24.62 43.68 -26.34
N LYS A 397 -25.93 43.63 -26.04
CA LYS A 397 -26.99 44.12 -26.95
C LYS A 397 -27.34 45.59 -26.76
N HIS A 398 -26.92 46.19 -25.65
CA HIS A 398 -27.07 47.62 -25.35
C HIS A 398 -25.78 48.21 -24.77
N ASN A 399 -25.65 49.54 -24.86
CA ASN A 399 -24.60 50.25 -24.12
C ASN A 399 -24.79 50.03 -22.61
N ALA A 400 -23.71 49.71 -21.90
CA ALA A 400 -23.77 49.29 -20.51
C ALA A 400 -22.79 50.06 -19.62
N TYR A 401 -23.26 50.45 -18.43
CA TYR A 401 -22.40 50.97 -17.37
C TYR A 401 -21.83 49.84 -16.51
N VAL A 402 -20.64 50.05 -15.95
CA VAL A 402 -20.03 49.13 -14.97
C VAL A 402 -20.38 49.57 -13.55
N TYR A 403 -20.85 48.64 -12.74
CA TYR A 403 -21.35 48.86 -11.38
C TYR A 403 -20.43 48.25 -10.32
N LYS A 404 -20.37 48.88 -9.14
CA LYS A 404 -19.73 48.36 -7.92
C LYS A 404 -20.76 47.82 -6.92
N SER A 405 -21.98 48.33 -6.97
CA SER A 405 -23.14 47.89 -6.19
C SER A 405 -24.45 48.32 -6.89
N SER A 406 -25.61 48.04 -6.30
CA SER A 406 -26.92 48.50 -6.81
C SER A 406 -27.04 50.01 -6.96
N LYS A 407 -26.30 50.79 -6.16
CA LYS A 407 -26.43 52.26 -6.06
C LYS A 407 -25.25 53.02 -6.66
N LYS A 408 -24.13 52.36 -6.98
CA LYS A 408 -22.88 53.03 -7.37
C LYS A 408 -22.24 52.41 -8.59
N ARG A 409 -21.89 53.25 -9.57
CA ARG A 409 -21.05 52.88 -10.72
C ARG A 409 -19.62 52.62 -10.25
N ALA A 410 -18.94 51.64 -10.84
CA ALA A 410 -17.55 51.32 -10.51
C ALA A 410 -16.59 52.40 -11.02
N ASN A 411 -16.89 52.96 -12.19
CA ASN A 411 -16.14 54.00 -12.88
C ASN A 411 -17.07 54.76 -13.85
N LYS A 412 -16.53 55.69 -14.64
CA LYS A 412 -17.26 56.44 -15.68
C LYS A 412 -17.26 55.73 -17.05
N VAL A 413 -16.75 54.50 -17.13
CA VAL A 413 -16.63 53.76 -18.40
C VAL A 413 -18.01 53.30 -18.87
N VAL A 414 -18.27 53.44 -20.16
CA VAL A 414 -19.44 52.89 -20.87
C VAL A 414 -18.95 51.84 -21.85
N LEU A 415 -19.36 50.60 -21.64
CA LEU A 415 -19.13 49.52 -22.60
C LEU A 415 -20.16 49.66 -23.72
N LYS A 416 -19.71 49.61 -24.98
CA LYS A 416 -20.57 49.84 -26.14
C LYS A 416 -21.29 48.57 -26.57
N LYS A 417 -22.47 48.72 -27.18
CA LYS A 417 -23.17 47.63 -27.85
C LYS A 417 -22.23 46.90 -28.81
N GLY A 418 -22.33 45.57 -28.88
CA GLY A 418 -21.48 44.69 -29.68
C GLY A 418 -20.14 44.34 -29.02
N THR A 419 -19.77 44.97 -27.90
CA THR A 419 -18.55 44.61 -27.18
C THR A 419 -18.72 43.25 -26.51
N GLU A 420 -17.77 42.34 -26.74
CA GLU A 420 -17.66 41.07 -26.01
C GLU A 420 -17.06 41.32 -24.62
N VAL A 421 -17.70 40.79 -23.59
CA VAL A 421 -17.28 40.92 -22.21
C VAL A 421 -17.25 39.54 -21.55
N THR A 422 -16.12 39.20 -20.94
CA THR A 422 -16.03 37.99 -20.12
C THR A 422 -16.75 38.20 -18.79
N THR A 423 -17.72 37.32 -18.56
CA THR A 423 -18.53 37.25 -17.34
C THR A 423 -18.15 36.03 -16.53
N TYR A 424 -18.14 36.12 -15.20
CA TYR A 424 -17.68 35.02 -14.34
C TYR A 424 -18.79 34.47 -13.46
N GLY A 425 -19.09 33.19 -13.65
CA GLY A 425 -20.05 32.43 -12.87
C GLY A 425 -21.50 32.92 -13.01
N SER A 426 -22.33 32.46 -12.08
CA SER A 426 -23.75 32.83 -12.02
C SER A 426 -23.95 34.32 -11.67
N PRO A 427 -25.05 34.93 -12.13
CA PRO A 427 -25.30 36.35 -11.88
C PRO A 427 -25.64 36.61 -10.40
N TYR A 428 -25.16 37.73 -9.88
CA TYR A 428 -25.46 38.23 -8.54
C TYR A 428 -26.70 39.12 -8.56
N THR A 429 -27.65 38.87 -7.66
CA THR A 429 -28.80 39.76 -7.43
C THR A 429 -28.40 40.85 -6.45
N PHE A 430 -28.26 42.10 -6.92
CA PHE A 430 -28.04 43.22 -6.00
C PHE A 430 -29.32 43.58 -5.25
N LYS A 431 -29.20 44.40 -4.19
CA LYS A 431 -30.32 44.86 -3.34
C LYS A 431 -31.48 45.55 -4.09
N ASN A 432 -31.29 45.92 -5.36
CA ASN A 432 -32.33 46.48 -6.21
C ASN A 432 -33.13 45.42 -6.98
N GLY A 433 -32.94 44.13 -6.68
CA GLY A 433 -33.62 43.01 -7.34
C GLY A 433 -33.09 42.68 -8.73
N LYS A 434 -32.16 43.47 -9.28
CA LYS A 434 -31.60 43.25 -10.62
C LYS A 434 -30.40 42.30 -10.55
N LYS A 435 -30.25 41.50 -11.60
CA LYS A 435 -29.16 40.54 -11.77
C LYS A 435 -27.98 41.17 -12.51
N TYR A 436 -26.77 40.86 -12.05
CA TYR A 436 -25.53 41.39 -12.62
C TYR A 436 -24.45 40.30 -12.71
N TYR A 437 -23.72 40.24 -13.81
CA TYR A 437 -22.53 39.41 -13.92
C TYR A 437 -21.30 40.13 -13.37
N LYS A 438 -20.39 39.41 -12.69
CA LYS A 438 -19.02 39.90 -12.43
C LYS A 438 -18.28 39.93 -13.77
N ILE A 439 -17.58 41.03 -14.05
CA ILE A 439 -16.74 41.17 -15.24
C ILE A 439 -15.30 41.49 -14.84
N GLY A 440 -14.34 41.15 -15.71
CA GLY A 440 -12.90 41.39 -15.50
C GLY A 440 -12.24 40.40 -14.54
N ALA A 441 -11.08 39.89 -14.96
CA ALA A 441 -10.24 38.93 -14.25
C ALA A 441 -9.45 39.56 -13.07
N ASP A 442 -10.13 40.34 -12.23
CA ASP A 442 -9.51 41.03 -11.09
C ASP A 442 -10.39 41.07 -9.84
N THR A 443 -9.81 41.55 -8.73
CA THR A 443 -10.50 41.69 -7.44
C THR A 443 -11.46 42.88 -7.39
N LYS A 444 -11.48 43.73 -8.43
CA LYS A 444 -12.29 44.94 -8.45
C LYS A 444 -13.77 44.56 -8.52
N LYS A 445 -14.59 45.36 -7.84
CA LYS A 445 -16.05 45.21 -7.85
C LYS A 445 -16.60 45.83 -9.14
N THR A 446 -16.55 45.06 -10.23
CA THR A 446 -16.98 45.45 -11.57
C THR A 446 -18.07 44.51 -12.06
N TYR A 447 -19.26 45.05 -12.29
CA TYR A 447 -20.44 44.26 -12.62
C TYR A 447 -21.26 44.90 -13.73
N VAL A 448 -21.84 44.09 -14.61
CA VAL A 448 -22.72 44.56 -15.70
C VAL A 448 -24.05 43.84 -15.59
N ARG A 449 -25.16 44.54 -15.84
CA ARG A 449 -26.50 43.95 -15.76
C ARG A 449 -26.67 42.84 -16.78
N VAL A 450 -27.31 41.75 -16.35
CA VAL A 450 -27.63 40.61 -17.21
C VAL A 450 -28.50 41.05 -18.39
N GLU A 451 -29.45 41.97 -18.17
CA GLU A 451 -30.38 42.48 -19.21
C GLU A 451 -29.68 43.16 -20.40
N ASN A 452 -28.40 43.51 -20.27
CA ASN A 452 -27.63 44.15 -21.34
C ASN A 452 -26.88 43.16 -22.24
N PHE A 453 -26.89 41.87 -21.91
CA PHE A 453 -26.28 40.80 -22.70
C PHE A 453 -27.33 40.05 -23.54
N ASP A 454 -26.86 39.46 -24.63
CA ASP A 454 -27.62 38.50 -25.44
C ASP A 454 -27.86 37.17 -24.70
#